data_AF-A0A7S2HS07-F1
#
_entry.id   AF-A0A7S2HS07-F1
#
_cell.length_a   1.000
_cell.length_b   1.000
_cell.length_c   1.000
_cell.angle_alpha   90.00
_cell.angle_beta   90.00
_cell.angle_gamma   90.00
#
_symmetry.space_group_name_H-M   'P 1'
#
loop_
_entity.id
_entity.type
_entity.pdbx_description
1 polymer ?
#
loop_
_entity_poly.entity_id
_entity_poly.type
_entity_poly.pdbx_seq_one_letter_code
_entity_poly.pdbx_strand_id
1 'polypeptide(L)'
;SIADGAIEKMTGWAENAPSNFQHKLLLLQAGKAFLLGESDDAATKYDLAIKKAGENGFIQEQAVAYELAGCFYLSKADILRASQSYGQAHETYLQWGARGKADHLRLNSPCSISQSVAIARF
;
A
#
# COMPACT_ATOMS: atom_id res chain seq x y z
N SER A 1 -6.48 16.37 9.71
CA SER A 1 -6.83 15.98 8.32
C SER A 1 -7.76 14.76 8.34
N ILE A 2 -8.50 14.47 7.26
CA ILE A 2 -9.31 13.23 7.13
C ILE A 2 -8.44 11.99 7.40
N ALA A 3 -7.17 12.02 6.96
CA ALA A 3 -6.20 10.95 7.20
C ALA A 3 -5.94 10.72 8.70
N ASP A 4 -5.87 11.78 9.51
CA ASP A 4 -5.59 11.66 10.95
C ASP A 4 -6.75 11.00 11.69
N GLY A 5 -7.99 11.39 11.37
CA GLY A 5 -9.18 10.77 11.98
C GLY A 5 -9.36 9.30 11.58
N ALA A 6 -9.01 8.94 10.34
CA ALA A 6 -9.00 7.54 9.91
C ALA A 6 -7.92 6.71 10.64
N ILE A 7 -6.72 7.27 10.83
CA ILE A 7 -5.64 6.63 11.57
C ILE A 7 -6.04 6.46 13.04
N GLU A 8 -6.58 7.47 13.70
CA GLU A 8 -7.01 7.40 15.10
C GLU A 8 -8.04 6.28 15.33
N LYS A 9 -9.07 6.22 14.48
CA LYS A 9 -10.08 5.17 14.54
C LYS A 9 -9.47 3.78 14.31
N MET A 10 -8.58 3.66 13.32
CA MET A 10 -7.92 2.39 13.00
C MET A 10 -6.96 1.95 14.12
N THR A 11 -6.32 2.90 14.83
CA THR A 11 -5.49 2.63 16.00
C THR A 11 -6.32 1.96 17.09
N GLY A 12 -7.49 2.51 17.44
CA GLY A 12 -8.37 1.89 18.42
C GLY A 12 -8.79 0.46 18.04
N TRP A 13 -8.99 0.18 16.75
CA TRP A 13 -9.27 -1.19 16.30
C TRP A 13 -8.05 -2.10 16.36
N ALA A 14 -6.86 -1.61 16.01
CA ALA A 14 -5.62 -2.36 16.07
C ALA A 14 -5.19 -2.68 17.51
N GLU A 15 -5.50 -1.82 18.47
CA GLU A 15 -5.28 -2.10 19.90
C GLU A 15 -6.13 -3.27 20.39
N ASN A 16 -7.37 -3.38 19.90
CA ASN A 16 -8.29 -4.44 20.32
C ASN A 16 -8.11 -5.75 19.53
N ALA A 17 -7.69 -5.69 18.26
CA ALA A 17 -7.53 -6.85 17.40
C ALA A 17 -6.37 -6.63 16.39
N PRO A 18 -5.11 -6.68 16.85
CA PRO A 18 -3.95 -6.31 16.03
C PRO A 18 -3.78 -7.21 14.80
N SER A 19 -4.05 -8.52 14.90
CA SER A 19 -4.02 -9.44 13.76
C SER A 19 -4.93 -9.00 12.62
N ASN A 20 -6.04 -8.36 12.93
CA ASN A 20 -7.08 -7.99 11.96
C ASN A 20 -6.87 -6.59 11.36
N PHE A 21 -6.28 -5.67 12.13
CA PHE A 21 -6.26 -4.25 11.75
C PHE A 21 -4.87 -3.63 11.64
N GLN A 22 -3.82 -4.26 12.20
CA GLN A 22 -2.48 -3.65 12.21
C GLN A 22 -1.94 -3.39 10.80
N HIS A 23 -2.14 -4.30 9.84
CA HIS A 23 -1.70 -4.11 8.46
C HIS A 23 -2.42 -2.93 7.78
N LYS A 24 -3.71 -2.70 8.08
CA LYS A 24 -4.48 -1.56 7.57
C LYS A 24 -4.01 -0.24 8.17
N LEU A 25 -3.73 -0.24 9.47
CA LEU A 25 -3.16 0.92 10.15
C LEU A 25 -1.82 1.33 9.53
N LEU A 26 -0.95 0.35 9.30
CA LEU A 26 0.36 0.57 8.68
C LEU A 26 0.23 1.16 7.27
N LEU A 27 -0.73 0.69 6.44
CA LEU A 27 -0.97 1.28 5.12
C LEU A 27 -1.41 2.74 5.19
N LEU A 28 -2.32 3.09 6.10
CA LEU A 28 -2.75 4.48 6.28
C LEU A 28 -1.59 5.38 6.71
N GLN A 29 -0.77 4.89 7.64
CA GLN A 29 0.39 5.61 8.11
C GLN A 29 1.48 5.73 7.03
N ALA A 30 1.67 4.70 6.19
CA ALA A 30 2.60 4.74 5.05
C ALA A 30 2.19 5.83 4.05
N GLY A 31 0.90 5.90 3.71
CA GLY A 31 0.35 6.94 2.84
C GLY A 31 0.52 8.34 3.43
N LYS A 32 0.29 8.51 4.75
CA LYS A 32 0.52 9.78 5.44
C LYS A 32 2.00 10.19 5.38
N ALA A 33 2.92 9.30 5.74
CA ALA A 33 4.36 9.56 5.70
C ALA A 33 4.81 9.95 4.29
N PHE A 34 4.28 9.27 3.25
CA PHE A 34 4.55 9.61 1.87
C PHE A 34 4.11 11.04 1.51
N LEU A 35 2.90 11.44 1.90
CA LEU A 35 2.38 12.79 1.65
C LEU A 35 3.18 13.88 2.41
N LEU A 36 3.74 13.54 3.56
CA LEU A 36 4.58 14.43 4.36
C LEU A 36 6.05 14.49 3.87
N GLY A 37 6.43 13.67 2.89
CA GLY A 37 7.79 13.59 2.37
C GLY A 37 8.73 12.70 3.19
N GLU A 38 8.22 12.01 4.21
CA GLU A 38 8.93 11.10 5.11
C GLU A 38 9.15 9.74 4.43
N SER A 39 10.01 9.73 3.40
CA SER A 39 10.10 8.62 2.45
C SER A 39 10.58 7.30 3.09
N ASP A 40 11.57 7.36 4.00
CA ASP A 40 12.11 6.16 4.66
C ASP A 40 11.09 5.52 5.59
N ASP A 41 10.31 6.36 6.26
CA ASP A 41 9.23 5.93 7.15
C ASP A 41 8.07 5.31 6.35
N ALA A 42 7.70 5.93 5.22
CA ALA A 42 6.72 5.37 4.29
C ALA A 42 7.13 3.99 3.78
N ALA A 43 8.39 3.83 3.33
CA ALA A 43 8.92 2.56 2.86
C ALA A 43 8.85 1.48 3.95
N THR A 44 9.32 1.81 5.17
CA THR A 44 9.29 0.91 6.33
C THR A 44 7.86 0.44 6.64
N LYS A 45 6.89 1.37 6.59
CA LYS A 45 5.49 1.06 6.89
C LYS A 45 4.83 0.20 5.80
N TYR A 46 5.15 0.40 4.53
CA TYR A 46 4.70 -0.49 3.45
C TYR A 46 5.22 -1.92 3.65
N ASP A 47 6.52 -2.08 3.92
CA ASP A 47 7.12 -3.40 4.15
C ASP A 47 6.49 -4.12 5.35
N LEU A 48 6.25 -3.38 6.44
CA LEU A 48 5.54 -3.92 7.61
C LEU A 48 4.09 -4.29 7.31
N ALA A 49 3.37 -3.49 6.53
CA ALA A 49 1.99 -3.78 6.15
C ALA A 49 1.89 -5.07 5.32
N ILE A 50 2.76 -5.23 4.33
CA ILE A 50 2.88 -6.43 3.50
C ILE A 50 3.12 -7.66 4.38
N LYS A 51 4.12 -7.58 5.25
CA LYS A 51 4.48 -8.67 6.16
C LYS A 51 3.32 -9.04 7.07
N LYS A 52 2.67 -8.05 7.69
CA LYS A 52 1.57 -8.28 8.64
C LYS A 52 0.31 -8.81 7.97
N ALA A 53 0.00 -8.37 6.74
CA ALA A 53 -1.12 -8.93 5.99
C ALA A 53 -0.87 -10.41 5.66
N GLY A 54 0.34 -10.76 5.21
CA GLY A 54 0.73 -12.14 4.91
C GLY A 54 0.74 -13.05 6.14
N GLU A 55 1.35 -12.61 7.25
CA GLU A 55 1.40 -13.36 8.52
C GLU A 55 0.00 -13.72 9.05
N ASN A 56 -0.98 -12.85 8.84
CA ASN A 56 -2.35 -13.04 9.32
C ASN A 56 -3.31 -13.60 8.26
N GLY A 57 -2.80 -14.02 7.09
CA GLY A 57 -3.59 -14.66 6.04
C GLY A 57 -4.51 -13.73 5.24
N PHE A 58 -4.33 -12.40 5.34
CA PHE A 58 -5.08 -11.42 4.56
C PHE A 58 -4.45 -11.22 3.17
N ILE A 59 -4.49 -12.26 2.33
CA ILE A 59 -3.85 -12.31 1.01
C ILE A 59 -4.28 -11.13 0.13
N GLN A 60 -5.56 -10.77 0.15
CA GLN A 60 -6.08 -9.63 -0.61
C GLN A 60 -5.49 -8.29 -0.16
N GLU A 61 -5.26 -8.12 1.14
CA GLU A 61 -4.68 -6.89 1.70
C GLU A 61 -3.18 -6.84 1.46
N GLN A 62 -2.52 -8.00 1.46
CA GLN A 62 -1.12 -8.11 1.06
C GLN A 62 -0.92 -7.69 -0.40
N ALA A 63 -1.81 -8.12 -1.30
CA ALA A 63 -1.78 -7.71 -2.71
C ALA A 63 -1.94 -6.19 -2.87
N VAL A 64 -2.90 -5.59 -2.14
CA VAL A 64 -3.09 -4.13 -2.11
C VAL A 64 -1.86 -3.41 -1.56
N ALA A 65 -1.25 -3.94 -0.50
CA ALA A 65 -0.05 -3.36 0.09
C ALA A 65 1.14 -3.36 -0.90
N TYR A 66 1.34 -4.44 -1.65
CA TYR A 66 2.33 -4.49 -2.73
C TYR A 66 2.02 -3.49 -3.86
N GLU A 67 0.76 -3.36 -4.28
CA GLU A 67 0.36 -2.40 -5.32
C GLU A 67 0.67 -0.96 -4.91
N LEU A 68 0.35 -0.58 -3.67
CA LEU A 68 0.64 0.74 -3.12
C LEU A 68 2.15 0.98 -2.93
N ALA A 69 2.91 -0.03 -2.48
CA ALA A 69 4.37 0.05 -2.42
C ALA A 69 4.97 0.27 -3.82
N GLY A 70 4.46 -0.42 -4.84
CA GLY A 70 4.86 -0.22 -6.23
C GLY A 70 4.61 1.21 -6.73
N CYS A 71 3.45 1.77 -6.37
CA CYS A 71 3.11 3.17 -6.66
C CYS A 71 4.07 4.15 -5.97
N PHE A 72 4.38 3.91 -4.70
CA PHE A 72 5.33 4.69 -3.92
C PHE A 72 6.72 4.68 -4.57
N TYR A 73 7.30 3.50 -4.82
CA TYR A 73 8.64 3.40 -5.41
C TYR A 73 8.71 4.00 -6.81
N LEU A 74 7.65 3.87 -7.61
CA LEU A 74 7.57 4.50 -8.92
C LEU A 74 7.60 6.04 -8.81
N SER A 75 6.88 6.62 -7.85
CA SER A 75 6.91 8.07 -7.59
C SER A 75 8.29 8.59 -7.16
N LYS A 76 9.13 7.70 -6.63
CA LYS A 76 10.53 7.96 -6.24
C LYS A 76 11.54 7.66 -7.36
N ALA A 77 11.06 7.29 -8.56
CA ALA A 77 11.87 6.81 -9.68
C ALA A 77 12.71 5.54 -9.38
N ASP A 78 12.35 4.78 -8.34
CA ASP A 78 12.96 3.48 -8.03
C ASP A 78 12.24 2.38 -8.82
N ILE A 79 12.59 2.26 -10.10
CA ILE A 79 11.93 1.36 -11.06
C ILE A 79 12.10 -0.11 -10.65
N LEU A 80 13.23 -0.47 -10.04
CA LEU A 80 13.51 -1.85 -9.65
C LEU A 80 12.53 -2.30 -8.56
N ARG A 81 12.42 -1.54 -7.46
CA ARG A 81 11.49 -1.88 -6.38
C ARG A 81 10.04 -1.73 -6.79
N ALA A 82 9.73 -0.76 -7.66
CA ALA A 82 8.39 -0.63 -8.23
C ALA A 82 7.98 -1.89 -9.01
N SER A 83 8.84 -2.34 -9.93
CA SER A 83 8.60 -3.54 -10.74
C SER A 83 8.45 -4.80 -9.88
N GLN A 84 9.34 -4.99 -8.90
CA GLN A 84 9.25 -6.10 -7.96
C GLN A 84 7.93 -6.09 -7.18
N SER A 85 7.52 -4.93 -6.67
CA SER A 85 6.29 -4.77 -5.90
C SER A 85 5.06 -5.06 -6.77
N TYR A 86 5.00 -4.55 -8.00
CA TYR A 86 3.87 -4.84 -8.91
C TYR A 86 3.81 -6.31 -9.33
N GLY A 87 4.97 -6.96 -9.55
CA GLY A 87 5.03 -8.40 -9.81
C GLY A 87 4.46 -9.21 -8.66
N GLN A 88 4.85 -8.88 -7.42
CA GLN A 88 4.31 -9.52 -6.23
C GLN A 88 2.81 -9.25 -6.06
N ALA A 89 2.35 -8.01 -6.22
CA ALA A 89 0.92 -7.68 -6.18
C ALA A 89 0.11 -8.53 -7.18
N HIS A 90 0.59 -8.64 -8.42
CA HIS A 90 -0.04 -9.45 -9.45
C HIS A 90 -0.14 -10.93 -9.06
N GLU A 91 0.97 -11.53 -8.60
CA GLU A 91 0.99 -12.92 -8.12
C GLU A 91 0.05 -13.13 -6.93
N THR A 92 0.04 -12.23 -5.96
CA THR A 92 -0.82 -12.32 -4.78
C THR A 92 -2.31 -12.16 -5.15
N TYR A 93 -2.65 -11.28 -6.10
CA TYR A 93 -4.02 -11.20 -6.63
C TYR A 93 -4.45 -12.48 -7.35
N LEU A 94 -3.56 -13.13 -8.10
CA LEU A 94 -3.84 -14.42 -8.71
C LEU A 94 -4.07 -15.51 -7.66
N GLN A 95 -3.24 -15.56 -6.62
CA GLN A 95 -3.40 -16.50 -5.50
C GLN A 95 -4.73 -16.31 -4.76
N TRP A 96 -5.17 -15.07 -4.58
CA TRP A 96 -6.48 -14.77 -4.01
C TRP A 96 -7.65 -15.11 -4.95
N GLY A 97 -7.39 -15.26 -6.25
CA GLY A 97 -8.40 -15.54 -7.28
C GLY A 97 -8.96 -14.30 -7.99
N ALA A 98 -8.43 -13.10 -7.71
CA ALA A 98 -8.85 -11.84 -8.32
C ALA A 98 -8.20 -11.60 -9.69
N ARG A 99 -8.44 -12.50 -10.63
CA ARG A 99 -7.82 -12.48 -11.97
C ARG A 99 -8.07 -11.18 -12.73
N GLY A 100 -9.29 -10.63 -12.68
CA GLY A 100 -9.61 -9.36 -13.33
C GLY A 100 -8.79 -8.18 -12.79
N LYS A 101 -8.51 -8.15 -11.48
CA LYS A 101 -7.66 -7.14 -10.86
C LYS A 101 -6.18 -7.34 -11.22
N ALA A 102 -5.71 -8.59 -11.24
CA ALA A 102 -4.35 -8.92 -11.70
C ALA A 102 -4.13 -8.48 -13.15
N ASP A 103 -5.05 -8.81 -14.06
CA ASP A 103 -4.99 -8.39 -15.47
C ASP A 103 -5.02 -6.86 -15.60
N HIS A 104 -5.88 -6.18 -14.84
CA HIS A 104 -5.93 -4.72 -14.81
C HIS A 104 -4.59 -4.10 -14.37
N LEU A 105 -3.96 -4.65 -13.33
CA LEU A 105 -2.67 -4.16 -12.81
C LEU A 105 -1.56 -4.28 -13.86
N ARG A 106 -1.53 -5.40 -14.58
CA ARG A 106 -0.56 -5.65 -15.66
C ARG A 106 -0.75 -4.70 -16.84
N LEU A 107 -1.99 -4.40 -17.20
CA LEU A 107 -2.32 -3.61 -18.39
C LEU A 107 -2.23 -2.09 -18.17
N ASN A 108 -2.49 -1.61 -16.95
CA ASN A 108 -2.71 -0.18 -16.68
C ASN A 108 -1.69 0.45 -15.72
N SER A 109 -0.53 -0.17 -15.48
CA SER A 109 0.54 0.48 -14.72
C SER A 109 1.07 1.68 -15.55
N PRO A 110 0.87 2.95 -15.11
CA PRO A 110 1.28 3.43 -13.79
C PRO A 110 0.26 4.23 -12.96
N CYS A 111 0.25 3.97 -11.65
CA CYS A 111 -0.18 4.79 -10.50
C CYS A 111 -1.08 6.03 -10.78
N SER A 112 -2.40 5.90 -10.61
CA SER A 112 -3.32 7.06 -10.68
C SER A 112 -3.15 8.06 -9.52
N ILE A 113 -2.54 7.63 -8.41
CA ILE A 113 -2.34 8.45 -7.20
C ILE A 113 -1.33 9.57 -7.47
N SER A 114 -0.39 9.36 -8.40
CA SER A 114 0.60 10.39 -8.76
C SER A 114 0.00 11.57 -9.55
N GLN A 115 -1.13 11.37 -10.26
CA GLN A 115 -1.76 12.46 -11.02
C GLN A 115 -2.48 13.45 -10.11
N SER A 116 -3.07 13.03 -8.99
CA SER A 116 -3.81 13.94 -8.11
C SER A 116 -2.92 14.75 -7.16
N VAL A 117 -1.75 14.23 -6.76
CA VAL A 117 -0.83 14.95 -5.84
C VAL A 117 0.01 15.99 -6.59
N ALA A 118 0.29 15.79 -7.88
CA ALA A 118 1.00 16.77 -8.70
C ALA A 118 0.14 18.01 -9.02
N ILE A 119 -1.18 17.87 -9.09
CA ILE A 119 -2.10 18.97 -9.40
C ILE A 119 -2.38 19.85 -8.17
N ALA A 120 -2.26 19.31 -6.95
CA ALA A 120 -2.47 20.07 -5.71
C ALA A 120 -1.25 20.93 -5.28
N ARG A 121 -0.23 21.09 -6.14
CA ARG A 121 0.96 21.93 -5.90
C ARG A 121 1.12 23.09 -6.90
N PHE A 122 0.07 23.45 -7.64
CA PHE A 122 0.03 24.66 -8.47
C PHE A 122 -1.19 25.53 -8.14
#